data_AF-A0A0E3BCT2-F1
#
_entry.id   AF-A0A0E3BCT2-F1
#
_cell.length_a   1.000
_cell.length_b   1.000
_cell.length_c   1.000
_cell.angle_alpha   90.00
_cell.angle_beta   90.00
_cell.angle_gamma   90.00
#
_symmetry.space_group_name_H-M   'P 1'
#
loop_
_entity.id
_entity.type
_entity.pdbx_description
1 polymer ?
#
loop_
_entity_poly.entity_id
_entity_poly.type
_entity_poly.pdbx_seq_one_letter_code
_entity_poly.pdbx_strand_id
1 'polypeptide(L)' 'MSINQPTFKFNLKQNVQITISGEQGQVRARGDGVERTNQYLVHYKSAQGMATEAWWNEDQIEAV' A
#
# COMPACT_ATOMS: atom_id res chain seq x y z
N MET A 1 -14.35 18.08 -17.70
CA MET A 1 -13.31 18.41 -16.70
C MET A 1 -12.77 17.11 -16.18
N SER A 2 -11.65 16.63 -16.71
CA SER A 2 -11.01 15.41 -16.21
C SER A 2 -10.27 15.78 -14.95
N ILE A 3 -10.77 15.34 -13.80
CA ILE A 3 -10.00 15.36 -12.56
C ILE A 3 -8.73 14.53 -12.83
N ASN A 4 -7.55 15.16 -12.79
CA ASN A 4 -6.29 14.44 -12.77
C ASN A 4 -6.28 13.63 -11.47
N GLN A 5 -6.76 12.39 -11.54
CA GLN A 5 -6.62 11.44 -10.46
C GLN A 5 -5.11 11.25 -10.24
N PRO A 6 -4.63 11.24 -8.98
CA PRO A 6 -3.28 10.78 -8.71
C PRO A 6 -3.12 9.40 -9.34
N THR A 7 -2.10 9.25 -10.19
CA THR A 7 -1.86 7.99 -10.89
C THR A 7 -1.26 7.03 -9.88
N PHE A 8 -2.11 6.17 -9.32
CA PHE A 8 -1.68 5.15 -8.38
C PHE A 8 -0.87 4.07 -9.11
N LYS A 9 0.33 3.78 -8.62
CA LYS A 9 1.19 2.70 -9.10
C LYS A 9 0.63 1.31 -8.77
N PHE A 10 -0.07 1.18 -7.64
CA PHE A 10 -0.68 -0.09 -7.20
C PHE A 10 -2.20 -0.05 -7.28
N ASN A 11 -2.80 -1.19 -7.64
CA ASN A 11 -4.24 -1.37 -7.71
C ASN A 11 -4.83 -1.85 -6.37
N LEU A 12 -6.12 -1.61 -6.17
CA LEU A 12 -6.86 -2.21 -5.06
C LEU A 12 -6.90 -3.74 -5.24
N LYS A 13 -6.83 -4.47 -4.13
CA LYS A 13 -6.70 -5.93 -4.06
C LYS A 13 -5.41 -6.50 -4.66
N GLN A 14 -4.47 -5.66 -5.05
CA GLN A 14 -3.17 -6.12 -5.53
C GLN A 14 -2.33 -6.63 -4.36
N ASN A 15 -1.61 -7.73 -4.58
CA ASN A 15 -0.65 -8.24 -3.63
C ASN A 15 0.62 -7.39 -3.68
N VAL A 16 1.09 -6.98 -2.51
CA VAL A 16 2.29 -6.17 -2.35
C VAL A 16 3.10 -6.71 -1.18
N GLN A 17 4.41 -6.52 -1.24
CA GLN A 17 5.34 -6.83 -0.17
C GLN A 17 5.88 -5.55 0.43
N ILE A 18 5.90 -5.48 1.75
CA ILE A 18 6.51 -4.39 2.50
C ILE A 18 8.03 -4.56 2.44
N THR A 19 8.73 -3.59 1.88
CA THR A 19 10.18 -3.68 1.62
C THR A 19 10.99 -3.78 2.91
N ILE A 20 10.57 -3.09 3.98
CA ILE A 20 11.30 -3.07 5.26
C ILE A 20 11.22 -4.40 6.04
N SER A 21 10.07 -5.06 6.04
CA SER A 21 9.84 -6.28 6.83
C SER A 21 9.89 -7.57 5.98
N GLY A 22 9.75 -7.47 4.66
CA GLY A 22 9.50 -8.62 3.79
C GLY A 22 8.09 -9.22 3.92
N GLU A 23 7.21 -8.57 4.68
CA GLU A 23 5.84 -9.03 4.93
C GLU A 23 4.98 -8.81 3.68
N GLN A 24 4.26 -9.85 3.26
CA GLN A 24 3.37 -9.79 2.11
C GLN A 24 1.93 -9.53 2.56
N GLY A 25 1.26 -8.67 1.82
CA GLY A 25 -0.12 -8.29 2.08
C GLY A 25 -0.85 -7.90 0.82
N GLN A 26 -2.03 -7.32 1.01
CA GLN A 26 -2.91 -6.89 -0.05
C GLN A 26 -3.32 -5.43 0.14
N VAL A 27 -3.27 -4.65 -0.94
CA VAL A 27 -3.74 -3.26 -0.95
C VAL A 27 -5.25 -3.21 -0.76
N ARG A 28 -5.71 -2.69 0.37
CA ARG A 28 -7.12 -2.56 0.72
C ARG A 28 -7.69 -1.19 0.35
N ALA A 29 -6.87 -0.14 0.46
CA ALA A 29 -7.23 1.22 0.10
C ALA A 29 -6.02 1.98 -0.45
N ARG A 30 -6.29 3.09 -1.12
CA ARG A 30 -5.30 4.01 -1.68
C ARG A 30 -5.75 5.45 -1.42
N GLY A 31 -4.81 6.34 -1.16
CA GLY A 31 -5.11 7.73 -0.83
C GLY A 31 -3.90 8.64 -1.05
N ASP A 32 -4.16 9.94 -0.99
CA ASP A 32 -3.13 10.97 -1.07
C ASP A 32 -2.46 11.17 0.29
N GLY A 33 -1.14 10.98 0.34
CA GLY A 33 -0.35 11.28 1.52
C GLY A 33 -0.07 12.78 1.66
N VAL A 34 0.28 13.18 2.89
CA VAL A 34 0.60 14.58 3.25
C VAL A 34 1.73 15.16 2.39
N GLU A 35 2.66 14.33 1.91
CA GLU A 35 3.82 14.74 1.11
C GLU A 35 3.65 14.58 -0.41
N ARG A 36 2.41 14.53 -0.91
CA ARG A 36 2.08 14.24 -2.32
C ARG A 36 2.55 12.86 -2.81
N THR A 37 2.91 11.97 -1.90
CA THR A 37 3.21 10.58 -2.20
C THR A 37 1.94 9.76 -2.11
N ASN A 38 1.72 8.87 -3.07
CA ASN A 38 0.61 7.92 -3.01
C ASN A 38 0.79 7.02 -1.78
N GLN A 39 -0.26 6.93 -0.97
CA GLN A 39 -0.33 6.05 0.19
C GLN A 39 -1.25 4.87 -0.08
N TYR A 40 -0.87 3.72 0.43
CA TYR A 40 -1.56 2.46 0.23
C TYR A 40 -1.78 1.81 1.58
N LEU A 41 -3.04 1.52 1.90
CA LEU A 41 -3.39 0.73 3.07
C LEU A 41 -3.17 -0.74 2.73
N VAL A 42 -2.14 -1.35 3.28
CA VAL A 42 -1.84 -2.76 3.07
C VAL A 42 -2.35 -3.56 4.25
N HIS A 43 -3.15 -4.59 3.97
CA HIS A 43 -3.56 -5.59 4.94
C HIS A 43 -2.64 -6.81 4.81
N TYR A 44 -1.85 -7.08 5.85
CA TYR A 44 -0.82 -8.11 5.85
C TYR A 44 -0.86 -8.90 7.15
N LYS A 45 -0.22 -10.06 7.15
CA LYS A 45 -0.03 -10.86 8.36
C LYS A 45 1.28 -10.42 9.00
N SER A 46 1.20 -9.88 10.21
CA SER A 46 2.39 -9.49 10.95
C SER A 46 3.25 -10.70 11.32
N ALA A 47 4.52 -10.50 11.64
CA ALA A 47 5.40 -11.56 12.16
C ALA A 47 4.84 -12.29 13.40
N GLN A 48 3.95 -11.65 14.18
CA GLN A 48 3.25 -12.27 15.32
C GLN A 48 2.05 -13.15 14.90
N GLY A 49 1.81 -13.28 13.60
CA GLY A 49 0.72 -14.07 13.04
C GLY A 49 -0.65 -13.40 13.08
N MET A 50 -0.72 -12.12 13.47
CA MET A 50 -1.95 -11.36 13.55
C MET A 50 -2.22 -10.62 12.23
N ALA A 51 -3.50 -10.50 11.87
CA ALA A 51 -3.91 -9.65 10.75
C ALA A 51 -3.75 -8.18 11.14
N THR A 52 -2.95 -7.43 10.38
CA THR A 52 -2.67 -6.02 10.62
C THR A 52 -2.86 -5.23 9.34
N GLU A 53 -3.32 -4.00 9.49
CA GLU A 53 -3.48 -3.06 8.37
C GLU A 53 -2.78 -1.74 8.72
N ALA A 54 -1.92 -1.28 7.80
CA ALA A 54 -1.14 -0.06 7.98
C ALA A 54 -0.98 0.67 6.65
N TRP A 55 -0.85 2.00 6.73
CA TRP A 55 -0.60 2.85 5.58
C TRP A 55 0.89 2.91 5.28
N TRP A 56 1.23 2.63 4.03
CA TRP A 56 2.59 2.66 3.51
C TRP A 56 2.69 3.58 2.31
N ASN A 57 3.85 4.22 2.16
CA ASN A 57 4.13 5.03 0.99
C ASN A 57 4.48 4.14 -0.21
N GLU A 58 4.34 4.68 -1.43
CA GLU A 58 4.68 3.98 -2.68
C GLU A 58 6.10 3.40 -2.74
N ASP A 59 7.05 4.02 -2.05
CA ASP A 59 8.46 3.61 -1.96
C ASP A 59 8.70 2.43 -0.98
N GLN A 60 7.76 2.21 -0.04
CA GLN A 60 7.94 1.23 1.04
C GLN A 60 7.32 -0.13 0.71
N ILE A 61 6.66 -0.25 -0.44
CA ILE A 61 5.98 -1.46 -0.88
C ILE A 61 6.31 -1.77 -2.34
N GLU A 62 6.35 -3.05 -2.67
CA GLU A 62 6.60 -3.55 -4.02
C GLU A 62 5.51 -4.53 -4.44
N ALA A 63 5.17 -4.54 -5.72
CA ALA A 63 4.22 -5.52 -6.26
C ALA A 63 4.89 -6.91 -6.32
N VAL A 64 4.15 -7.95 -5.92
CA VAL A 64 4.58 -9.35 -5.97
C VAL A 64 3.66 -10.19 -6.85
#